data_AF-A0A357CXB6-F1
#
_entry.id   AF-A0A357CXB6-F1
#
_cell.length_a   1.000
_cell.length_b   1.000
_cell.length_c   1.000
_cell.angle_alpha   90.00
_cell.angle_beta   90.00
_cell.angle_gamma   90.00
#
_symmetry.space_group_name_H-M   'P 1'
#
loop_
_entity.id
_entity.type
_entity.pdbx_description
1 polymer ?
#
loop_
_entity_poly.entity_id
_entity_poly.type
_entity_poly.pdbx_seq_one_letter_code
_entity_poly.pdbx_strand_id
1 'polypeptide(L)' 'ERVSVDNVKNVLATKKAIKKAFEIQQKKIGLSIIEVLSTCPTNWGLSPTKATEWLRENMIPYYPLGVYKDKTKEEGEQK' A
#
# COMPACT_ATOMS: atom_id res chain seq x y z
N GLU A 1 4.77 2.61 3.87
CA GLU A 1 4.29 2.84 2.49
C GLU A 1 2.78 2.67 2.48
N ARG A 2 2.06 3.49 1.71
CA ARG A 2 0.62 3.33 1.49
C ARG A 2 0.36 2.78 0.09
N VAL A 3 -0.40 1.70 0.02
CA VAL A 3 -0.75 0.96 -1.19
C VAL A 3 -2.27 0.71 -1.24
N SER A 4 -2.76 0.18 -2.37
CA SER A 4 -4.16 -0.19 -2.54
C SER A 4 -4.30 -1.55 -3.23
N VAL A 5 -5.49 -2.13 -3.17
CA VAL A 5 -5.87 -3.39 -3.85
C VAL A 5 -7.05 -3.19 -4.81
N ASP A 6 -7.26 -1.96 -5.28
CA ASP A 6 -8.38 -1.57 -6.15
C ASP A 6 -8.24 -2.05 -7.61
N ASN A 7 -7.05 -2.49 -8.03
CA ASN A 7 -6.79 -3.03 -9.36
C ASN A 7 -5.56 -3.96 -9.35
N VAL A 8 -5.36 -4.71 -10.45
CA VAL A 8 -4.28 -5.70 -10.58
C VAL A 8 -2.89 -5.09 -10.35
N LYS A 9 -2.62 -3.90 -10.92
CA LYS A 9 -1.32 -3.22 -10.75
C LYS A 9 -1.05 -2.92 -9.27
N ASN A 10 -2.06 -2.43 -8.56
CA ASN A 10 -1.95 -2.07 -7.15
C ASN A 10 -1.89 -3.30 -6.24
N VAL A 11 -2.56 -4.41 -6.58
CA VAL A 11 -2.40 -5.71 -5.91
C VAL A 11 -0.94 -6.21 -6.02
N LEU A 12 -0.33 -6.11 -7.20
CA LEU A 12 1.08 -6.49 -7.39
C LEU A 12 2.04 -5.58 -6.61
N ALA A 13 1.77 -4.28 -6.54
CA ALA A 13 2.53 -3.34 -5.72
C ALA A 13 2.41 -3.69 -4.23
N THR A 14 1.19 -3.95 -3.74
CA THR A 14 0.92 -4.37 -2.36
C THR A 14 1.68 -5.65 -2.01
N LYS A 15 1.68 -6.66 -2.88
CA LYS A 15 2.47 -7.89 -2.67
C LYS A 15 3.96 -7.61 -2.52
N LYS A 16 4.52 -6.74 -3.36
CA LYS A 16 5.94 -6.34 -3.28
C LYS A 16 6.25 -5.61 -1.96
N ALA A 17 5.38 -4.69 -1.55
CA ALA A 17 5.53 -3.91 -0.32
C ALA A 17 5.51 -4.82 0.93
N ILE A 18 4.55 -5.76 1.00
CA ILE A 18 4.46 -6.74 2.10
C ILE A 18 5.69 -7.66 2.12
N LYS A 19 6.13 -8.16 0.95
CA LYS A 19 7.34 -8.99 0.87
C LYS A 19 8.57 -8.23 1.40
N LYS A 20 8.76 -6.99 0.95
CA LYS A 20 9.86 -6.12 1.41
C LYS A 20 9.82 -5.91 2.92
N ALA A 21 8.64 -5.67 3.49
CA ALA A 21 8.47 -5.50 4.93
C ALA A 21 8.95 -6.72 5.73
N PHE A 22 8.60 -7.93 5.27
CA PHE A 22 9.10 -9.16 5.90
C PHE A 22 10.61 -9.36 5.70
N GLU A 23 11.16 -9.05 4.52
CA GLU A 23 12.60 -9.13 4.28
C GLU A 23 13.39 -8.19 5.20
N ILE A 24 12.88 -6.98 5.46
CA ILE A 24 13.47 -6.02 6.40
C ILE A 24 13.47 -6.58 7.83
N GLN A 25 12.37 -7.19 8.27
CA GLN A 25 12.27 -7.82 9.59
C GLN A 25 13.24 -9.00 9.72
N GLN A 26 13.29 -9.89 8.72
CA GLN A 26 14.20 -11.04 8.72
C GLN A 26 15.67 -10.64 8.79
N LYS A 27 16.05 -9.57 8.08
CA LYS A 27 17.40 -9.00 8.08
C LYS A 27 17.72 -8.18 9.33
N LYS A 28 16.78 -8.06 10.29
CA LYS A 28 16.90 -7.24 11.50
C LYS A 28 17.21 -5.76 11.22
N ILE A 29 16.78 -5.24 10.07
CA ILE A 29 17.02 -3.85 9.65
C ILE A 29 16.06 -2.89 10.38
N GLY A 30 14.88 -3.36 10.77
CA GLY A 30 13.96 -2.60 11.62
C GLY A 30 12.49 -2.93 11.41
N LEU A 31 11.62 -2.00 11.86
CA LEU A 31 10.17 -2.09 11.71
C LEU A 31 9.73 -1.57 10.33
N SER A 32 8.73 -2.24 9.74
CA SER A 32 8.03 -1.78 8.54
C SER A 32 6.55 -1.62 8.83
N ILE A 33 5.95 -0.53 8.34
CA ILE A 33 4.50 -0.28 8.40
C ILE A 33 3.99 -0.10 6.97
N ILE A 34 3.00 -0.92 6.61
CA ILE A 34 2.33 -0.91 5.31
C ILE A 34 0.85 -0.63 5.54
N GLU A 35 0.34 0.46 4.97
CA GLU A 35 -1.08 0.81 4.98
C GLU A 35 -1.70 0.36 3.66
N VAL A 36 -2.79 -0.43 3.73
CA VAL A 36 -3.47 -0.96 2.53
C VAL A 36 -4.89 -0.41 2.47
N LEU A 37 -5.18 0.37 1.44
CA LEU A 37 -6.55 0.80 1.15
C LEU A 37 -7.30 -0.35 0.47
N SER A 38 -8.32 -0.86 1.16
CA SER A 38 -9.18 -1.97 0.71
C SER A 38 -10.64 -1.63 0.97
N THR A 39 -11.51 -1.96 0.01
CA THR A 39 -12.95 -1.75 0.13
C THR A 39 -13.62 -2.97 0.75
N CYS A 40 -14.52 -2.75 1.71
CA CYS A 40 -15.47 -3.78 2.16
C CYS A 40 -16.86 -3.45 1.58
N PRO A 41 -17.20 -3.93 0.37
CA PRO A 41 -18.44 -3.55 -0.31
C PRO A 41 -19.70 -3.84 0.51
N THR A 42 -19.68 -4.95 1.27
CA THR A 42 -20.76 -5.34 2.17
C THR A 42 -21.07 -4.27 3.21
N ASN A 43 -20.03 -3.72 3.87
CA ASN A 43 -20.22 -2.73 4.92
C ASN A 43 -20.64 -1.36 4.36
N TRP A 44 -20.28 -1.06 3.11
CA TRP A 44 -20.63 0.20 2.45
C TRP A 44 -21.98 0.15 1.74
N GLY A 45 -22.64 -1.01 1.67
CA GLY A 45 -23.89 -1.17 0.92
C GLY A 45 -23.73 -0.93 -0.58
N LEU A 46 -22.52 -1.14 -1.12
CA LEU A 46 -22.17 -0.91 -2.52
C LEU A 46 -21.88 -2.23 -3.23
N SER A 47 -22.10 -2.27 -4.55
CA SER A 47 -21.55 -3.36 -5.35
C SER A 47 -20.01 -3.30 -5.32
N PRO A 48 -19.31 -4.45 -5.47
CA PRO A 48 -17.84 -4.47 -5.49
C PRO A 48 -17.21 -3.47 -6.46
N THR A 49 -17.82 -3.30 -7.65
CA THR A 49 -17.37 -2.35 -8.67
C THR A 49 -17.52 -0.90 -8.22
N LYS A 50 -18.69 -0.51 -7.71
CA LYS A 50 -18.96 0.84 -7.21
C LYS A 50 -18.11 1.20 -6.00
N ALA A 51 -17.88 0.25 -5.09
CA ALA A 51 -17.01 0.47 -3.93
C ALA A 51 -15.58 0.80 -4.38
N THR A 52 -15.07 0.06 -5.37
CA THR A 52 -13.73 0.27 -5.94
C THR A 52 -13.62 1.64 -6.63
N GLU A 53 -14.64 2.02 -7.41
CA GLU A 53 -14.71 3.32 -8.07
C GLU A 53 -14.73 4.47 -7.05
N TRP A 54 -15.58 4.37 -6.03
CA TRP A 54 -15.65 5.35 -4.95
C TRP A 54 -14.30 5.52 -4.22
N LEU A 55 -13.60 4.41 -3.96
CA LEU A 55 -12.26 4.45 -3.36
C LEU A 55 -11.29 5.24 -4.24
N ARG A 56 -11.33 5.06 -5.57
CA ARG A 56 -10.44 5.77 -6.50
C ARG A 56 -10.74 7.26 -6.55
N GLU A 57 -12.01 7.63 -6.53
CA GLU A 57 -12.45 9.02 -6.67
C GLU A 57 -12.35 9.82 -5.37
N ASN A 58 -12.54 9.18 -4.22
CA ASN A 58 -12.69 9.88 -2.94
C ASN A 58 -11.58 9.54 -1.95
N MET A 59 -11.24 8.25 -1.81
CA MET A 59 -10.35 7.78 -0.76
C MET A 59 -8.87 7.88 -1.14
N ILE A 60 -8.50 7.59 -2.40
CA ILE A 60 -7.10 7.74 -2.87
C ILE A 60 -6.65 9.20 -2.86
N PRO A 61 -7.44 10.19 -3.32
CA PRO A 61 -7.04 11.59 -3.23
C PRO A 61 -6.87 12.07 -1.78
N TYR A 62 -7.72 11.60 -0.88
CA TYR A 62 -7.63 11.92 0.54
C TYR A 62 -6.47 11.19 1.26
N TYR A 63 -6.20 9.94 0.87
CA TYR A 63 -5.09 9.12 1.37
C TYR A 63 -4.12 8.75 0.23
N PRO A 64 -3.25 9.68 -0.21
CA PRO A 64 -2.37 9.45 -1.35
C PRO A 64 -1.52 8.19 -1.18
N LEU A 65 -1.38 7.43 -2.27
CA LEU A 65 -0.49 6.27 -2.31
C LEU A 65 0.97 6.74 -2.37
N GLY A 66 1.88 6.00 -1.75
CA GLY A 66 3.30 6.32 -1.82
C GLY A 66 4.15 5.83 -0.66
N VAL A 67 5.46 6.00 -0.83
CA VAL A 67 6.47 5.70 0.18
C VAL A 67 6.75 6.96 1.00
N TYR A 68 6.32 6.96 2.27
CA TYR A 68 6.53 8.09 3.18
C TYR A 68 7.89 8.08 3.87
N LYS A 69 8.52 6.90 4.03
CA LYS A 69 9.83 6.73 4.65
C LYS A 69 10.43 5.40 4.22
N ASP A 70 11.68 5.41 3.76
CA ASP A 70 12.40 4.20 3.33
C ASP A 70 13.92 4.35 3.49
N LYS A 71 14.42 3.96 4.66
CA LYS A 71 15.86 4.01 4.96
C LYS A 71 16.70 3.02 4.15
N THR A 72 16.09 2.02 3.52
CA THR A 72 16.83 1.03 2.70
C THR A 72 17.28 1.59 1.36
N LYS A 73 16.74 2.74 0.94
CA LYS A 73 17.16 3.45 -0.27
C LYS A 73 18.16 4.56 0.01
N GLU A 74 18.06 5.20 1.18
CA GLU A 74 18.97 6.28 1.61
C GLU A 74 20.44 5.81 1.74
N GLU A 75 20.68 4.53 2.06
CA GLU A 75 22.03 3.93 2.08
C GLU A 75 22.67 3.75 0.67
N GLY A 76 21.91 4.00 -0.42
CA GLY A 76 22.38 3.89 -1.80
C GLY A 76 22.92 5.19 -2.41
N GLU A 77 22.72 6.34 -1.77
CA GLU A 77 23.14 7.67 -2.28
C GLU A 77 24.31 8.27 -1.48
N GLN A 78 24.86 7.54 -0.51
CA GLN A 78 26.12 7.86 0.16
C GLN A 78 27.22 6.87 -0.28
N LYS A 79 27.63 6.96 -1.55
CA LYS A 79 28.93 6.49 -2.03
C LYS A 79 29.47 7.45 -3.08
#